data_AF-A0A916UXG0-F1
#
_entry.id   AF-A0A916UXG0-F1
#
_cell.length_a   1.000
_cell.length_b   1.000
_cell.length_c   1.000
_cell.angle_alpha   90.00
_cell.angle_beta   90.00
_cell.angle_gamma   90.00
#
_symmetry.space_group_name_H-M   'P 1'
#
loop_
_entity.id
_entity.type
_entity.pdbx_description
1 polymer ?
#
loop_
_entity_poly.entity_id
_entity_poly.type
_entity_poly.pdbx_seq_one_letter_code
_entity_poly.pdbx_strand_id
1 'polypeptide(L)'
;MLVGMSQEKLGDALGVTFQQVQKYEKGTNRIGASRLHQMSVVLGVPVSFFYEGAAPQSTGTENGFAEAPGAEYVVDFLSTSEGLQLNRAFVRIADPKVRRRIVALVEALVAERE
;
A
#
# COMPACT_ATOMS: atom_id res chain seq x y z
N MET A 1 4.51 27.43 -7.98
CA MET A 1 3.35 26.52 -8.00
C MET A 1 3.39 25.74 -9.31
N LEU A 2 3.46 24.41 -9.25
CA LEU A 2 3.67 23.51 -10.40
C LEU A 2 2.51 23.49 -11.43
N VAL A 3 1.35 24.10 -11.13
CA VAL A 3 0.14 24.05 -11.98
C VAL A 3 -0.38 25.44 -12.38
N GLY A 4 0.33 26.54 -12.04
CA GLY A 4 -0.08 27.90 -12.46
C GLY A 4 -1.40 28.44 -11.87
N MET A 5 -2.07 27.68 -10.99
CA MET A 5 -3.29 28.09 -10.26
C MET A 5 -2.92 28.83 -8.97
N SER A 6 -3.61 29.92 -8.64
CA SER A 6 -3.43 30.60 -7.35
C SER A 6 -4.07 29.82 -6.20
N GLN A 7 -3.52 29.96 -4.99
CA GLN A 7 -4.09 29.35 -3.78
C GLN A 7 -5.53 29.80 -3.49
N GLU A 8 -5.88 31.03 -3.87
CA GLU A 8 -7.24 31.55 -3.72
C GLU A 8 -8.22 30.80 -4.62
N LYS A 9 -7.87 30.61 -5.90
CA LYS A 9 -8.66 29.80 -6.84
C LYS A 9 -8.77 28.33 -6.40
N LEU A 10 -7.69 27.77 -5.83
CA LEU A 10 -7.72 26.42 -5.27
C LEU A 10 -8.63 26.35 -4.04
N GLY A 11 -8.61 27.37 -3.17
CA GLY A 11 -9.49 27.48 -2.02
C GLY A 11 -10.96 27.50 -2.44
N ASP A 12 -11.30 28.35 -3.41
CA ASP A 12 -12.66 28.46 -3.96
C ASP A 12 -13.15 27.13 -4.54
N ALA A 13 -12.31 26.44 -5.33
CA ALA A 13 -12.63 25.15 -5.93
C ALA A 13 -12.83 24.03 -4.89
N LEU A 14 -12.18 24.13 -3.73
CA LEU A 14 -12.27 23.17 -2.63
C LEU A 14 -13.31 23.56 -1.58
N GLY A 15 -13.92 24.75 -1.67
CA GLY A 15 -14.80 25.30 -0.66
C GLY A 15 -14.10 25.56 0.68
N VAL A 16 -12.83 25.98 0.64
CA VAL A 16 -12.04 26.33 1.83
C VAL A 16 -11.38 27.69 1.66
N THR A 17 -11.01 28.32 2.78
CA THR A 17 -10.35 29.64 2.70
C THR A 17 -8.92 29.53 2.17
N PHE A 18 -8.42 30.61 1.57
CA PHE A 18 -7.01 30.75 1.18
C PHE A 18 -6.05 30.39 2.32
N GLN A 19 -6.35 30.83 3.55
CA GLN A 19 -5.56 30.50 4.73
C GLN A 19 -5.54 28.99 5.01
N GLN A 20 -6.62 28.28 4.72
CA GLN A 20 -6.68 26.83 4.89
C GLN A 20 -5.80 26.11 3.86
N VAL A 21 -5.77 26.58 2.61
CA VAL A 21 -4.83 26.09 1.60
C VAL A 21 -3.39 26.33 2.03
N GLN A 22 -3.06 27.50 2.59
CA GLN A 22 -1.73 27.76 3.15
C GLN A 22 -1.37 26.80 4.30
N LYS A 23 -2.32 26.44 5.16
CA LYS A 23 -2.09 25.46 6.23
C LYS A 23 -1.82 24.05 5.68
N TYR A 24 -2.46 23.69 4.58
CA TYR A 24 -2.20 22.43 3.88
C TYR A 24 -0.81 22.40 3.25
N GLU A 25 -0.41 23.46 2.54
CA GLU A 25 0.92 23.55 1.95
C GLU A 25 2.04 23.54 2.99
N LYS A 26 1.83 24.20 4.14
CA LYS A 26 2.78 24.20 5.27
C LYS A 26 2.75 22.91 6.09
N GLY A 27 1.82 22.01 5.82
CA GLY A 27 1.62 20.77 6.59
C GLY A 27 1.14 20.98 8.04
N THR A 28 0.71 22.19 8.41
CA THR A 28 0.21 22.48 9.76
C THR A 28 -1.18 21.89 9.99
N ASN A 29 -1.95 21.70 8.92
CA ASN A 29 -3.20 20.93 8.95
C ASN A 29 -3.07 19.66 8.10
N ARG A 30 -3.53 18.54 8.65
CA ARG A 30 -3.66 17.28 7.89
C ARG A 30 -4.78 17.39 6.86
N ILE A 31 -4.61 16.69 5.75
CA ILE A 31 -5.58 16.57 4.67
C ILE A 31 -6.17 15.16 4.72
N GLY A 32 -7.49 15.05 4.84
CA GLY A 32 -8.17 13.75 4.74
C GLY A 32 -8.19 13.23 3.30
N ALA A 33 -8.28 11.91 3.12
CA ALA A 33 -8.21 11.25 1.80
C ALA A 33 -9.23 11.81 0.78
N SER A 34 -10.47 12.07 1.21
CA SER A 34 -11.51 12.68 0.37
C SER A 34 -11.09 14.06 -0.17
N ARG A 35 -10.46 14.87 0.69
CA ARG A 35 -9.99 16.21 0.31
C ARG A 35 -8.78 16.13 -0.62
N LEU A 36 -7.86 15.21 -0.37
CA LEU A 36 -6.71 14.98 -1.23
C LEU A 36 -7.14 14.53 -2.64
N HIS A 37 -8.17 13.68 -2.72
CA HIS A 37 -8.78 13.30 -4.00
C HIS A 37 -9.43 14.49 -4.71
N GLN A 38 -10.17 15.36 -4.01
CA GLN A 38 -10.72 16.58 -4.61
C GLN A 38 -9.61 17.49 -5.18
N MET A 39 -8.50 17.65 -4.44
CA MET A 39 -7.34 18.40 -4.90
C MET A 39 -6.73 17.81 -6.18
N SER A 40 -6.65 16.48 -6.29
CA SER A 40 -6.14 15.80 -7.49
C SER A 40 -7.00 16.11 -8.71
N VAL A 41 -8.33 16.09 -8.56
CA VAL A 41 -9.28 16.41 -9.63
C VAL A 41 -9.15 17.87 -10.05
N VAL A 42 -9.11 18.80 -9.10
CA VAL A 42 -9.00 20.25 -9.38
C VAL A 42 -7.69 20.60 -10.09
N LEU A 43 -6.60 19.95 -9.69
CA LEU A 43 -5.27 20.18 -10.25
C LEU A 43 -4.98 19.35 -11.51
N GLY A 44 -5.87 18.42 -11.88
CA GLY A 44 -5.72 17.57 -13.07
C GLY A 44 -4.56 16.58 -12.97
N VAL A 45 -4.21 16.13 -11.76
CA VAL A 45 -3.10 15.21 -11.50
C VAL A 45 -3.59 13.92 -10.82
N PRO A 46 -2.91 12.78 -11.01
CA PRO A 46 -3.18 11.58 -10.21
C PRO A 46 -2.95 11.84 -8.72
N VAL A 47 -3.70 11.17 -7.83
CA VAL A 47 -3.50 11.29 -6.36
C VAL A 47 -2.07 10.91 -5.93
N SER A 48 -1.41 10.00 -6.65
CA SER A 48 -0.03 9.61 -6.40
C SER A 48 0.97 10.77 -6.51
N PHE A 49 0.65 11.81 -7.29
CA PHE A 49 1.49 13.00 -7.45
C PHE A 49 1.81 13.66 -6.11
N PHE A 50 0.88 13.67 -5.15
CA PHE A 50 1.10 14.26 -3.83
C PHE A 50 2.06 13.47 -2.94
N TYR A 51 2.46 12.27 -3.37
CA TYR A 51 3.37 11.38 -2.65
C TYR A 51 4.70 11.18 -3.39
N GLU A 52 4.87 11.76 -4.59
CA GLU A 52 6.14 11.69 -5.32
C GLU A 52 7.25 12.42 -4.55
N GLY A 53 8.36 11.71 -4.28
CA GLY A 53 9.48 12.25 -3.50
C GLY A 53 9.24 12.32 -1.99
N ALA A 54 8.07 11.88 -1.49
CA ALA A 54 7.95 11.56 -0.08
C ALA A 54 8.90 10.39 0.21
N ALA A 55 9.82 10.57 1.17
CA ALA A 55 10.56 9.44 1.70
C ALA A 55 9.54 8.38 2.12
N PRO A 56 9.80 7.08 1.87
CA PRO A 56 8.98 6.05 2.48
C PRO A 56 9.01 6.32 3.97
N GLN A 57 7.90 6.82 4.51
CA GLN A 57 7.71 6.79 5.93
C GLN A 57 7.69 5.31 6.21
N SER A 58 8.78 4.79 6.80
CA SER A 58 8.73 3.54 7.52
C SER A 58 7.49 3.66 8.36
N THR A 59 6.44 2.95 7.95
CA THR A 59 5.21 2.91 8.69
C THR A 59 5.63 2.37 10.03
N GLY A 60 5.72 3.26 11.03
CA GLY A 60 5.63 2.87 12.41
C GLY A 60 4.25 2.23 12.51
N THR A 61 4.21 0.92 12.30
CA THR A 61 3.04 0.07 12.43
C THR A 61 2.71 -0.02 13.90
N GLU A 62 2.28 1.09 14.49
CA GLU A 62 1.56 1.09 15.74
C GLU A 62 0.08 1.30 15.40
N ASN A 63 -0.62 0.17 15.31
CA ASN A 63 -2.06 -0.01 15.46
C ASN A 63 -2.98 0.25 14.25
N GLY A 64 -2.76 -0.43 13.13
CA GLY A 64 -3.78 -0.66 12.11
C GLY A 64 -3.43 -1.84 11.20
N PHE A 65 -3.95 -3.02 11.53
CA PHE A 65 -3.52 -4.34 11.01
C PHE A 65 -2.06 -4.64 11.31
N ALA A 66 -1.80 -5.24 12.48
CA ALA A 66 -0.54 -5.95 12.67
C ALA A 66 -0.37 -6.92 11.49
N GLU A 67 0.70 -6.74 10.71
CA GLU A 67 1.22 -7.84 9.92
C GLU A 67 1.42 -8.98 10.90
N ALA A 68 0.66 -10.06 10.72
CA ALA A 68 0.90 -11.26 11.49
C ALA A 68 2.38 -11.62 11.30
N PRO A 69 3.07 -12.14 12.32
CA PRO A 69 4.49 -12.56 12.21
C PRO A 69 4.81 -13.50 11.03
N GLY A 70 3.79 -14.04 10.34
CA GLY A 70 3.94 -14.82 9.11
C GLY A 70 3.90 -14.02 7.79
N ALA A 71 3.50 -12.74 7.78
CA ALA A 71 3.44 -11.95 6.54
C ALA A 71 4.84 -11.67 5.98
N GLU A 72 5.80 -11.36 6.85
CA GLU A 72 7.21 -11.18 6.48
C GLU A 72 7.80 -12.47 5.88
N TYR A 73 7.56 -13.62 6.51
CA TYR A 73 7.98 -14.93 5.99
C TYR A 73 7.33 -15.27 4.63
N VAL A 74 6.06 -14.91 4.44
CA VAL A 74 5.34 -15.13 3.17
C VAL A 74 5.88 -14.21 2.07
N VAL A 75 6.19 -12.95 2.37
CA VAL A 75 6.77 -12.00 1.42
C VAL A 75 8.19 -12.43 1.01
N ASP A 76 9.02 -12.83 1.97
CA ASP A 76 10.37 -13.33 1.70
C ASP A 76 10.33 -14.61 0.86
N PHE A 77 9.46 -15.56 1.21
CA PHE A 77 9.28 -16.79 0.45
C PHE A 77 8.82 -16.53 -1.00
N LEU A 78 7.83 -15.66 -1.21
CA LEU A 78 7.36 -15.29 -2.55
C LEU A 78 8.37 -14.46 -3.33
N SER A 79 9.41 -13.94 -2.68
CA SER A 79 10.53 -13.25 -3.35
C SER A 79 11.59 -14.24 -3.86
N THR A 80 11.56 -15.50 -3.42
CA THR A 80 12.45 -16.55 -3.92
C THR A 80 11.96 -17.13 -5.26
N SER A 81 12.89 -17.60 -6.08
CA SER A 81 12.56 -18.22 -7.37
C SER A 81 11.75 -19.52 -7.20
N GLU A 82 12.10 -20.29 -6.18
CA GLU A 82 11.50 -21.55 -5.76
C GLU A 82 10.08 -21.31 -5.22
N GLY A 83 9.89 -20.27 -4.41
CA GLY A 83 8.58 -19.93 -3.86
C GLY A 83 7.57 -19.50 -4.93
N LEU A 84 8.00 -18.70 -5.91
CA LEU A 84 7.17 -18.35 -7.07
C LEU A 84 6.85 -19.56 -7.94
N GLN A 85 7.83 -20.43 -8.18
CA GLN A 85 7.62 -21.63 -8.98
C GLN A 85 6.63 -22.59 -8.30
N LEU A 86 6.79 -22.81 -7.00
CA LEU A 86 5.90 -23.65 -6.22
C LEU A 86 4.48 -23.06 -6.20
N ASN A 87 4.34 -21.75 -5.96
CA ASN A 87 3.04 -21.08 -5.95
C ASN A 87 2.31 -21.24 -7.29
N ARG A 88 3.00 -20.95 -8.41
CA ARG A 88 2.45 -21.10 -9.77
C ARG A 88 2.01 -22.52 -10.08
N ALA A 89 2.80 -23.52 -9.68
CA ALA A 89 2.46 -24.93 -9.87
C ALA A 89 1.27 -25.34 -8.99
N PHE A 90 1.28 -24.93 -7.72
CA PHE A 90 0.28 -25.30 -6.72
C PHE A 90 -1.11 -24.74 -7.04
N VAL A 91 -1.20 -23.50 -7.53
CA VAL A 91 -2.48 -22.86 -7.92
C VAL A 91 -3.15 -23.58 -9.11
N ARG A 92 -2.37 -24.24 -9.97
CA ARG A 92 -2.90 -25.00 -11.13
C ARG A 92 -3.54 -26.34 -10.72
N ILE A 93 -3.40 -26.76 -9.47
CA ILE A 93 -3.94 -28.02 -8.97
C ILE A 93 -5.44 -27.87 -8.68
N ALA A 94 -6.28 -28.36 -9.61
CA ALA A 94 -7.73 -28.27 -9.47
C ALA A 94 -8.25 -29.01 -8.23
N ASP A 95 -7.82 -30.26 -8.03
CA ASP A 95 -8.31 -31.12 -6.94
C ASP A 95 -7.83 -30.65 -5.55
N PRO A 96 -8.74 -30.23 -4.65
CA PRO A 96 -8.40 -29.85 -3.29
C PRO A 96 -7.76 -30.97 -2.46
N LYS A 97 -8.10 -32.24 -2.74
CA LYS A 97 -7.50 -33.39 -2.04
C LYS A 97 -6.02 -33.53 -2.37
N VAL A 98 -5.63 -33.27 -3.61
CA VAL A 98 -4.22 -33.29 -4.04
C VAL A 98 -3.45 -32.15 -3.37
N ARG A 99 -4.01 -30.93 -3.33
CA ARG A 99 -3.41 -29.80 -2.61
C ARG A 99 -3.14 -30.12 -1.14
N ARG A 100 -4.12 -30.72 -0.44
CA ARG A 100 -3.94 -31.17 0.96
C ARG A 100 -2.82 -32.18 1.14
N ARG A 101 -2.70 -33.15 0.23
CA ARG A 101 -1.62 -34.17 0.27
C ARG A 101 -0.24 -33.55 0.08
N ILE A 102 -0.12 -32.54 -0.78
CA ILE A 102 1.14 -31.83 -1.00
C ILE A 102 1.54 -31.02 0.25
N VAL A 103 0.58 -30.32 0.87
CA VAL A 103 0.84 -29.62 2.13
C VAL A 103 1.29 -30.60 3.22
N ALA A 104 0.58 -31.72 3.39
CA ALA A 104 0.94 -32.75 4.36
C ALA A 104 2.34 -33.35 4.09
N LEU A 105 2.74 -33.50 2.83
CA LEU A 105 4.10 -33.94 2.47
C LEU A 105 5.15 -32.91 2.89
N VAL A 106 4.92 -31.63 2.60
CA VAL A 106 5.86 -30.56 2.99
C VAL A 106 5.97 -30.48 4.51
N GLU A 107 4.86 -30.58 5.24
CA GLU A 107 4.85 -30.62 6.71
C GLU A 107 5.62 -31.84 7.26
N ALA A 108 5.45 -33.02 6.66
CA ALA A 108 6.17 -34.22 7.08
C ALA A 108 7.69 -34.09 6.87
N LEU A 109 8.13 -33.45 5.79
CA LEU A 109 9.56 -33.21 5.50
C LEU A 109 10.19 -32.19 6.44
N VAL A 110 9.40 -31.27 6.99
CA VAL A 110 9.87 -30.30 8.01
C VAL A 110 10.13 -31.01 9.34
N ALA A 111 9.31 -32.01 9.68
CA ALA A 111 9.41 -32.77 10.92
C ALA A 111 10.62 -33.74 10.99
N GLU A 112 11.29 -34.02 9.87
CA GLU A 112 12.48 -34.91 9.81
C GLU A 112 13.81 -34.20 10.15
N ARG A 113 13.78 -32.91 10.52
CA ARG A 113 14.96 -32.18 11.03
C ARG A 113 14.99 -32.15 12.56
N GLU A 114 15.14 -33.32 13.18
CA GLU A 114 15.67 -33.48 14.55
C GLU A 114 16.92 -34.37 14.52
#